data_AF-A0A5C7PPF7-F1
#
_entry.id   AF-A0A5C7PPF7-F1
#
_cell.length_a   1.000
_cell.length_b   1.000
_cell.length_c   1.000
_cell.angle_alpha   90.00
_cell.angle_beta   90.00
_cell.angle_gamma   90.00
#
_symmetry.space_group_name_H-M   'P 1'
#
loop_
_entity.id
_entity.type
_entity.pdbx_description
1 polymer ?
#
loop_
_entity_poly.entity_id
_entity_poly.type
_entity_poly.pdbx_seq_one_letter_code
_entity_poly.pdbx_strand_id
1 'polypeptide(L)'
;AHLMFWFSMDYYDVTRKILAEAGWKTLVRPLIWHKSDNAGILPDKDRGPRQTYETALFGVRGDRKIVRAVANSFSGPTAREHHTSEKPRPMLEHFFRMFVDDTTRLLDPTAGSGNAVRVASELGADYALGVERDADFAARADANVNSSSEVDGML
;
A
#
# COMPACT_ATOMS: atom_id res chain seq x y z
N ALA A 1 6.80 -13.21 8.57
CA ALA A 1 6.75 -11.90 7.89
C ALA A 1 5.53 -11.85 6.98
N HIS A 2 4.99 -10.66 6.76
CA HIS A 2 3.94 -10.40 5.78
C HIS A 2 4.49 -9.59 4.61
N LEU A 3 3.82 -9.69 3.46
CA LEU A 3 4.09 -8.92 2.27
C LEU A 3 2.77 -8.37 1.74
N MET A 4 2.75 -7.09 1.39
CA MET A 4 1.71 -6.47 0.59
C MET A 4 2.35 -5.94 -0.69
N PHE A 5 2.06 -6.54 -1.82
CA PHE A 5 2.73 -6.26 -3.09
C PHE A 5 1.71 -5.75 -4.12
N TRP A 6 1.72 -4.45 -4.40
CA TRP A 6 0.88 -3.83 -5.43
C TRP A 6 1.37 -4.20 -6.84
N PHE A 7 0.45 -4.56 -7.73
CA PHE A 7 0.79 -5.05 -9.08
C PHE A 7 -0.39 -4.86 -10.05
N SER A 8 -0.09 -4.81 -11.37
CA SER A 8 -1.11 -4.94 -12.41
C SER A 8 -1.54 -6.39 -12.57
N MET A 9 -2.84 -6.63 -12.80
CA MET A 9 -3.37 -7.96 -13.07
C MET A 9 -2.77 -8.63 -14.31
N ASP A 10 -2.18 -7.88 -15.23
CA ASP A 10 -1.42 -8.42 -16.37
C ASP A 10 -0.24 -9.30 -15.92
N TYR A 11 0.29 -9.07 -14.72
CA TYR A 11 1.43 -9.78 -14.16
C TYR A 11 1.04 -10.80 -13.07
N TYR A 12 -0.25 -11.13 -12.91
CA TYR A 12 -0.73 -11.95 -11.79
C TYR A 12 0.03 -13.27 -11.62
N ASP A 13 0.10 -14.10 -12.66
CA ASP A 13 0.72 -15.42 -12.57
C ASP A 13 2.24 -15.33 -12.39
N VAL A 14 2.90 -14.43 -13.12
CA VAL A 14 4.36 -14.26 -13.05
C VAL A 14 4.79 -13.72 -11.68
N THR A 15 4.08 -12.73 -11.14
CA THR A 15 4.37 -12.18 -9.81
C THR A 15 4.17 -13.25 -8.74
N ARG A 16 3.08 -14.03 -8.79
CA ARG A 16 2.85 -15.11 -7.82
C ARG A 16 3.92 -16.19 -7.90
N LYS A 17 4.36 -16.56 -9.11
CA LYS A 17 5.44 -17.52 -9.32
C LYS A 17 6.76 -17.03 -8.73
N ILE A 18 7.20 -15.81 -9.05
CA ILE A 18 8.44 -15.22 -8.53
C ILE A 18 8.42 -15.14 -7.00
N LEU A 19 7.29 -14.70 -6.43
CA LEU A 19 7.14 -14.64 -4.97
C LEU A 19 7.18 -16.02 -4.32
N ALA A 20 6.59 -17.03 -4.94
CA ALA A 20 6.65 -18.41 -4.46
C ALA A 20 8.08 -18.98 -4.48
N GLU A 21 8.83 -18.73 -5.56
CA GLU A 21 10.25 -19.09 -5.68
C GLU A 21 11.11 -18.38 -4.60
N ALA A 22 10.74 -17.16 -4.21
CA ALA A 22 11.34 -16.42 -3.10
C ALA A 22 10.83 -16.84 -1.70
N GLY A 23 10.05 -17.92 -1.61
CA GLY A 23 9.57 -18.51 -0.36
C GLY A 23 8.32 -17.85 0.25
N TRP A 24 7.58 -17.06 -0.52
CA TRP A 24 6.32 -16.46 -0.06
C TRP A 24 5.11 -17.31 -0.45
N LYS A 25 4.22 -17.55 0.51
CA LYS A 25 2.88 -18.08 0.24
C LYS A 25 1.91 -16.92 0.06
N THR A 26 1.43 -16.70 -1.16
CA THR A 26 0.44 -15.65 -1.47
C THR A 26 -0.99 -16.18 -1.40
N LEU A 27 -1.93 -15.34 -0.98
CA LEU A 27 -3.35 -15.62 -1.17
C LEU A 27 -3.69 -15.55 -2.66
N VAL A 28 -4.62 -16.41 -3.09
CA VAL A 28 -5.12 -16.41 -4.47
C VAL A 28 -5.96 -15.16 -4.74
N ARG A 29 -6.78 -14.75 -3.78
CA ARG A 29 -7.61 -13.54 -3.93
C ARG A 29 -6.78 -12.31 -3.54
N PRO A 30 -6.58 -11.33 -4.44
CA PRO A 30 -5.85 -10.12 -4.11
C PRO A 30 -6.65 -9.24 -3.14
N LEU A 31 -5.94 -8.33 -2.49
CA LEU A 31 -6.50 -7.13 -1.88
C LEU A 31 -6.90 -6.15 -2.99
N ILE A 32 -8.02 -5.46 -2.83
CA ILE A 32 -8.57 -4.56 -3.86
C ILE A 32 -8.74 -3.16 -3.26
N TRP A 33 -8.13 -2.16 -3.86
CA TRP A 33 -8.51 -0.76 -3.64
C TRP A 33 -9.37 -0.29 -4.81
N HIS A 34 -10.65 -0.02 -4.55
CA HIS A 34 -11.56 0.62 -5.48
C HIS A 34 -11.53 2.14 -5.31
N LYS A 35 -11.25 2.86 -6.39
CA LYS A 35 -11.17 4.32 -6.46
C LYS A 35 -12.59 4.89 -6.55
N SER A 36 -13.11 5.34 -5.41
CA SER A 36 -14.51 5.77 -5.28
C SER A 36 -14.84 7.08 -6.00
N ASP A 37 -13.83 7.80 -6.46
CA ASP A 37 -13.92 9.05 -7.24
C ASP A 37 -13.96 8.79 -8.75
N ASN A 38 -14.11 7.53 -9.18
CA ASN A 38 -14.08 7.11 -10.58
C ASN A 38 -12.77 7.46 -11.30
N ALA A 39 -11.70 7.74 -10.55
CA ALA A 39 -10.37 7.87 -11.13
C ALA A 39 -9.89 6.50 -11.64
N GLY A 40 -9.14 6.51 -12.74
CA GLY A 40 -8.67 5.27 -13.37
C GLY A 40 -8.33 5.44 -14.84
N ILE A 41 -7.61 4.46 -15.36
CA ILE A 41 -7.21 4.40 -16.76
C ILE A 41 -8.41 3.90 -17.57
N LEU A 42 -8.67 4.51 -18.73
CA LEU A 42 -9.66 4.03 -19.70
C LEU A 42 -8.88 3.58 -20.95
N PRO A 43 -8.50 2.29 -21.05
CA PRO A 43 -7.59 1.82 -22.10
C PRO A 43 -8.17 1.91 -23.51
N ASP A 44 -9.45 1.54 -23.64
CA ASP A 44 -10.24 1.70 -24.87
C ASP A 44 -11.55 2.40 -24.49
N LYS A 45 -11.64 3.70 -24.83
CA LYS A 45 -12.80 4.53 -24.51
C LYS A 45 -14.09 4.09 -25.20
N ASP A 46 -13.98 3.37 -26.31
CA ASP A 46 -15.11 2.99 -27.14
C ASP A 46 -15.56 1.54 -26.86
N ARG A 47 -14.71 0.71 -26.23
CA ARG A 47 -14.98 -0.73 -26.06
C ARG A 47 -14.71 -1.31 -24.66
N GLY A 48 -14.17 -0.52 -23.74
CA GLY A 48 -13.73 -1.00 -22.44
C GLY A 48 -14.30 -0.23 -21.25
N PRO A 49 -14.40 -0.86 -20.08
CA PRO A 49 -14.66 -0.15 -18.84
C PRO A 49 -13.42 0.65 -18.40
N ARG A 50 -13.64 1.70 -17.62
CA ARG A 50 -12.57 2.35 -16.86
C ARG A 50 -12.05 1.39 -15.79
N GLN A 51 -10.74 1.27 -15.68
CA GLN A 51 -10.06 0.50 -14.65
C GLN A 51 -9.97 1.35 -13.37
N THR A 52 -10.98 1.23 -12.51
CA THR A 52 -11.14 2.03 -11.29
C THR A 52 -10.62 1.34 -10.03
N TYR A 53 -9.91 0.22 -10.15
CA TYR A 53 -9.33 -0.45 -8.99
C TYR A 53 -7.88 -0.84 -9.21
N GLU A 54 -7.16 -0.99 -8.10
CA GLU A 54 -5.81 -1.55 -8.06
C GLU A 54 -5.79 -2.78 -7.15
N THR A 55 -4.84 -3.68 -7.40
CA THR A 55 -4.69 -4.95 -6.69
C THR A 55 -3.36 -5.07 -5.97
N ALA A 56 -3.39 -5.69 -4.79
CA ALA A 56 -2.17 -6.13 -4.09
C ALA A 56 -2.24 -7.61 -3.71
N LEU A 57 -1.12 -8.33 -3.82
CA LEU A 57 -1.00 -9.66 -3.25
C LEU A 57 -0.68 -9.55 -1.75
N PHE A 58 -1.40 -10.31 -0.94
CA PHE A 58 -1.02 -10.58 0.44
C PHE A 58 -0.21 -11.87 0.52
N GLY A 59 1.02 -11.76 1.03
CA GLY A 59 1.97 -12.87 1.16
C GLY A 59 2.37 -13.11 2.61
N VAL A 60 2.65 -14.37 2.93
CA VAL A 60 3.17 -14.80 4.23
C VAL A 60 4.44 -15.62 4.03
N ARG A 61 5.45 -15.36 4.87
CA ARG A 61 6.65 -16.20 4.99
C ARG A 61 6.86 -16.57 6.46
N GLY A 62 6.98 -17.86 6.75
CA GLY A 62 6.90 -18.39 8.12
C GLY A 62 5.46 -18.38 8.65
N ASP A 63 5.29 -18.29 9.97
CA ASP A 63 3.98 -18.41 10.65
C ASP A 63 3.50 -17.14 11.38
N ARG A 64 3.92 -15.96 10.93
CA ARG A 64 3.44 -14.69 11.52
C ARG A 64 1.93 -14.56 11.30
N LYS A 65 1.16 -14.45 12.39
CA LYS A 65 -0.29 -14.27 12.34
C LYS A 65 -0.64 -12.80 12.05
N ILE A 66 -1.80 -12.59 11.43
CA ILE A 66 -2.37 -11.24 11.31
C ILE A 66 -2.76 -10.70 12.68
N VAL A 67 -2.73 -9.38 12.84
CA VAL A 67 -3.17 -8.67 14.05
C VAL A 67 -4.69 -8.74 14.18
N ARG A 68 -5.41 -8.56 13.06
CA ARG A 68 -6.86 -8.70 12.97
C ARG A 68 -7.30 -8.91 11.53
N ALA A 69 -8.49 -9.46 11.35
CA ALA A 69 -9.14 -9.52 10.04
C ALA A 69 -9.69 -8.15 9.63
N VAL A 70 -9.53 -7.81 8.35
CA VAL A 70 -10.16 -6.66 7.69
C VAL A 70 -10.77 -7.12 6.37
N ALA A 71 -11.65 -6.32 5.77
CA ALA A 71 -12.16 -6.62 4.43
C ALA A 71 -11.01 -6.64 3.41
N ASN A 72 -10.98 -7.62 2.51
CA ASN A 72 -9.97 -7.68 1.45
C ASN A 72 -10.20 -6.64 0.33
N SER A 73 -11.21 -5.77 0.49
CA SER A 73 -11.47 -4.65 -0.40
C SER A 73 -11.68 -3.37 0.40
N PHE A 74 -11.18 -2.25 -0.14
CA PHE A 74 -11.39 -0.90 0.39
C PHE A 74 -11.88 0.01 -0.72
N SER A 75 -12.93 0.80 -0.47
CA SER A 75 -13.44 1.80 -1.41
C SER A 75 -13.15 3.20 -0.85
N GLY A 76 -12.32 3.97 -1.55
CA GLY A 76 -11.96 5.33 -1.14
C GLY A 76 -11.29 6.11 -2.28
N PRO A 77 -11.22 7.45 -2.16
CA PRO A 77 -10.75 8.32 -3.25
C PRO A 77 -9.24 8.19 -3.44
N THR A 78 -8.76 8.63 -4.60
CA THR A 78 -7.33 8.88 -4.85
C THR A 78 -6.84 10.09 -4.05
N ALA A 79 -5.52 10.16 -3.83
CA ALA A 79 -4.89 11.38 -3.33
C ALA A 79 -4.96 12.45 -4.44
N ARG A 80 -5.51 13.62 -4.12
CA ARG A 80 -5.76 14.69 -5.12
C ARG A 80 -4.50 15.49 -5.49
N GLU A 81 -3.38 15.21 -4.83
CA GLU A 81 -2.18 16.04 -4.94
C GLU A 81 -1.04 15.29 -5.64
N HIS A 82 -0.78 15.70 -6.88
CA HIS A 82 0.52 15.68 -7.55
C HIS A 82 1.20 14.38 -7.97
N HIS A 83 0.68 13.16 -7.74
CA HIS A 83 1.31 11.94 -8.29
C HIS A 83 0.34 10.83 -8.74
N THR A 84 0.51 10.35 -9.97
CA THR A 84 -0.39 9.38 -10.63
C THR A 84 -0.48 8.01 -9.95
N SER A 85 0.50 7.67 -9.09
CA SER A 85 0.62 6.33 -8.49
C SER A 85 0.54 6.32 -6.95
N GLU A 86 0.32 7.48 -6.34
CA GLU A 86 0.31 7.62 -4.88
C GLU A 86 -0.81 6.78 -4.24
N LYS A 87 -0.44 6.04 -3.20
CA LYS A 87 -1.34 5.22 -2.40
C LYS A 87 -1.90 6.08 -1.25
N PRO A 88 -3.23 6.33 -1.17
CA PRO A 88 -3.81 7.18 -0.14
C PRO A 88 -3.65 6.59 1.26
N ARG A 89 -3.43 7.45 2.26
CA ARG A 89 -3.27 7.03 3.66
C ARG A 89 -4.46 6.22 4.20
N PRO A 90 -5.75 6.63 4.01
CA PRO A 90 -6.88 5.85 4.53
C PRO A 90 -6.95 4.42 3.97
N MET A 91 -6.51 4.23 2.73
CA MET A 91 -6.44 2.92 2.09
C MET A 91 -5.32 2.07 2.72
N LEU A 92 -4.14 2.66 2.92
CA LEU A 92 -3.02 1.99 3.58
C LEU A 92 -3.37 1.64 5.03
N GLU A 93 -3.99 2.56 5.77
CA GLU A 93 -4.46 2.34 7.14
C GLU A 93 -5.39 1.12 7.21
N HIS A 94 -6.39 1.04 6.32
CA HIS A 94 -7.31 -0.09 6.28
C HIS A 94 -6.58 -1.44 6.15
N PHE A 95 -5.63 -1.57 5.23
CA PHE A 95 -4.91 -2.83 5.03
C PHE A 95 -3.83 -3.07 6.09
N PHE A 96 -3.11 -2.03 6.53
CA PHE A 96 -2.03 -2.16 7.51
C PHE A 96 -2.54 -2.56 8.88
N ARG A 97 -3.78 -2.21 9.23
CA ARG A 97 -4.47 -2.74 10.42
C ARG A 97 -4.50 -4.27 10.49
N MET A 98 -4.27 -4.98 9.38
CA MET A 98 -4.17 -6.43 9.33
C MET A 98 -2.83 -6.97 9.85
N PHE A 99 -1.73 -6.23 9.75
CA PHE A 99 -0.38 -6.76 10.02
C PHE A 99 0.64 -5.77 10.59
N VAL A 100 0.26 -4.53 10.90
CA VAL A 100 1.11 -3.58 11.62
C VAL A 100 0.72 -3.57 13.09
N ASP A 101 1.72 -3.72 13.95
CA ASP A 101 1.69 -3.72 15.42
C ASP A 101 3.02 -3.16 15.96
N ASP A 102 3.15 -3.08 17.28
CA ASP A 102 4.34 -2.63 18.03
C ASP A 102 5.58 -3.53 17.88
N THR A 103 5.47 -4.66 17.19
CA THR A 103 6.60 -5.53 16.84
C THR A 103 7.01 -5.41 15.38
N THR A 104 6.28 -4.59 14.61
CA THR A 104 6.45 -4.51 13.16
C THR A 104 7.67 -3.67 12.80
N ARG A 105 8.55 -4.25 11.98
CA ARG A 105 9.62 -3.55 11.28
C ARG A 105 9.30 -3.53 9.79
N LEU A 106 8.84 -2.38 9.29
CA LEU A 106 8.38 -2.20 7.91
C LEU A 106 9.50 -1.72 6.99
N LEU A 107 9.51 -2.24 5.76
CA LEU A 107 10.31 -1.75 4.64
C LEU A 107 9.38 -1.52 3.44
N ASP A 108 9.41 -0.29 2.90
CA ASP A 108 8.88 0.01 1.56
C ASP A 108 10.08 0.30 0.63
N PRO A 109 10.45 -0.63 -0.27
CA PRO A 109 11.61 -0.47 -1.14
C PRO A 109 11.37 0.48 -2.33
N THR A 110 10.15 0.99 -2.47
CA THR A 110 9.71 1.88 -3.57
C THR A 110 8.83 2.99 -2.99
N ALA A 111 9.37 3.72 -2.02
CA ALA A 111 8.59 4.51 -1.07
C ALA A 111 7.80 5.66 -1.70
N GLY A 112 8.21 6.18 -2.87
CA GLY A 112 7.50 7.27 -3.53
C GLY A 112 7.33 8.47 -2.61
N SER A 113 6.08 8.83 -2.28
CA SER A 113 5.77 9.93 -1.34
C SER A 113 5.91 9.56 0.15
N GLY A 114 6.27 8.32 0.48
CA GLY A 114 6.50 7.88 1.86
C GLY A 114 5.24 7.55 2.67
N ASN A 115 4.04 7.53 2.07
CA ASN A 115 2.80 7.28 2.81
C ASN A 115 2.78 5.92 3.53
N ALA A 116 3.35 4.85 2.95
CA ALA A 116 3.44 3.56 3.63
C ALA A 116 4.28 3.65 4.90
N VAL A 117 5.44 4.31 4.84
CA VAL A 117 6.30 4.51 6.01
C VAL A 117 5.56 5.30 7.08
N ARG A 118 4.97 6.43 6.71
CA ARG A 118 4.23 7.29 7.63
C ARG A 118 3.08 6.56 8.33
N VAL A 119 2.21 5.92 7.55
CA VAL A 119 1.04 5.21 8.09
C VAL A 119 1.46 4.05 9.00
N ALA A 120 2.56 3.35 8.67
CA ALA A 120 3.06 2.30 9.54
C ALA A 120 3.54 2.84 10.89
N SER A 121 4.27 3.96 10.89
CA SER A 121 4.71 4.64 12.11
C SER A 121 3.51 5.15 12.93
N GLU A 122 2.51 5.77 12.30
CA GLU A 122 1.28 6.23 12.96
C GLU A 122 0.46 5.08 13.56
N LEU A 123 0.52 3.89 12.97
CA LEU A 123 -0.09 2.67 13.50
C LEU A 123 0.76 1.95 14.56
N GLY A 124 1.92 2.52 14.93
CA GLY A 124 2.75 2.03 16.02
C GLY A 124 3.78 0.99 15.63
N ALA A 125 4.20 0.89 14.36
CA ALA A 125 5.36 0.07 14.00
C ALA A 125 6.60 0.45 14.82
N ASP A 126 7.33 -0.54 15.35
CA ASP A 126 8.62 -0.36 16.04
C ASP A 126 9.62 0.40 15.17
N TYR A 127 9.63 0.10 13.86
CA TYR A 127 10.49 0.75 12.89
C TYR A 127 9.87 0.74 11.50
N ALA A 128 10.02 1.83 10.75
CA ALA A 128 9.61 1.90 9.35
C ALA A 128 10.69 2.58 8.52
N LEU A 129 11.03 1.97 7.38
CA LEU A 129 12.02 2.49 6.43
C LEU A 129 11.45 2.51 5.02
N GLY A 130 11.63 3.64 4.34
CA GLY A 130 11.37 3.79 2.91
C GLY A 130 12.68 3.91 2.15
N VAL A 131 12.76 3.28 0.99
CA VAL A 131 13.83 3.50 0.02
C VAL A 131 13.21 4.07 -1.25
N GLU A 132 13.75 5.19 -1.72
CA GLU A 132 13.35 5.83 -2.97
C GLU A 132 14.61 6.16 -3.76
N ARG A 133 14.60 5.86 -5.06
CA ARG A 133 15.76 6.05 -5.93
C ARG A 133 15.88 7.49 -6.40
N ASP A 134 14.74 8.14 -6.63
CA ASP A 134 14.69 9.53 -7.06
C ASP A 134 14.89 10.48 -5.86
N ALA A 135 15.90 11.36 -5.94
CA ALA A 135 16.26 12.23 -4.83
C ALA A 135 15.16 13.24 -4.48
N ASP A 136 14.40 13.73 -5.46
CA ASP A 136 13.32 14.68 -5.23
C ASP A 136 12.12 14.00 -4.56
N PHE A 137 11.80 12.76 -4.96
CA PHE A 137 10.78 11.96 -4.28
C PHE A 137 11.22 11.56 -2.88
N ALA A 138 12.49 11.18 -2.68
CA ALA A 138 13.04 10.90 -1.36
C ALA A 138 12.92 12.11 -0.42
N ALA A 139 13.29 13.32 -0.87
CA ALA A 139 13.15 14.54 -0.07
C ALA A 139 11.69 14.87 0.30
N ARG A 140 10.76 14.64 -0.63
CA ARG A 140 9.31 14.78 -0.36
C ARG A 140 8.81 13.73 0.63
N ALA A 141 9.28 12.48 0.50
CA ALA A 141 8.96 11.41 1.44
C ALA A 141 9.46 11.75 2.85
N ASP A 142 10.69 12.24 2.99
CA ASP A 142 11.25 12.66 4.28
C ASP A 142 10.43 13.80 4.90
N ALA A 143 10.04 14.81 4.13
CA ALA A 143 9.17 15.88 4.60
C ALA A 143 7.78 15.36 5.01
N ASN A 144 7.23 14.43 4.24
CA ASN A 144 5.94 13.79 4.52
C ASN A 144 6.00 12.94 5.79
N VAL A 145 7.04 12.14 5.99
CA VAL A 145 7.18 11.23 7.15
C VAL A 145 7.46 12.02 8.43
N ASN A 146 8.27 13.09 8.36
CA ASN A 146 8.68 13.86 9.54
C ASN A 146 7.75 15.04 9.88
N SER A 147 6.70 15.31 9.10
CA SER A 147 5.75 16.36 9.45
C SER A 147 4.87 15.93 10.62
N SER A 148 4.90 16.71 11.70
CA SER A 148 4.04 16.51 12.87
C SER A 148 2.57 16.54 12.45
N SER A 149 1.76 15.60 12.96
CA SER A 149 0.31 15.70 12.86
C SER A 149 -0.18 16.84 13.76
N GLU A 150 -0.41 18.04 13.23
CA GLU A 150 -1.01 19.17 13.96
C GLU A 150 -2.53 18.99 14.21
N VAL A 151 -2.94 17.80 14.65
CA VAL A 151 -4.33 17.57 15.07
C VAL A 151 -4.34 16.94 16.46
N ASP A 152 -3.91 17.71 17.45
CA ASP A 152 -4.13 17.40 18.86
C ASP A 152 -4.21 18.71 19.67
N GLY A 153 -5.16 19.59 19.27
CA GLY A 153 -5.25 20.95 19.80
C GLY A 153 -6.50 21.73 19.41
N MET A 154 -7.66 21.07 19.34
CA MET A 154 -8.95 21.78 19.48
C MET A 154 -9.83 20.96 20.42
N LEU A 155 -9.68 21.28 21.70
CA LEU A 155 -10.70 21.05 22.73
C LEU A 155 -11.89 21.98 22.50
#